data_AF-A0A848YQX7-F1
#
_entry.id   AF-A0A848YQX7-F1
#
_cell.length_a   1.000
_cell.length_b   1.000
_cell.length_c   1.000
_cell.angle_alpha   90.00
_cell.angle_beta   90.00
_cell.angle_gamma   90.00
#
_symmetry.space_group_name_H-M   'P 1'
#
loop_
_entity.id
_entity.type
_entity.pdbx_description
1 polymer ?
#
loop_
_entity_poly.entity_id
_entity_poly.type
_entity_poly.pdbx_seq_one_letter_code
_entity_poly.pdbx_strand_id
1 'polypeptide(L)'
;MKDNKDNFLKFISEVKLFNDSRNAKYEMLDENSNIVIITGKIIGEDTLEKIRDIGNKYELITLTDGLSVMYRNPGPSFTIK
;
A
#
# COMPACT_ATOMS: atom_id res chain seq x y z
N MET A 1 -25.61 -5.71 0.74
CA MET A 1 -24.42 -4.92 1.14
C MET A 1 -23.20 -5.68 0.68
N LYS A 2 -22.28 -5.02 -0.03
CA LYS A 2 -20.96 -5.61 -0.31
C LYS A 2 -20.22 -5.66 1.02
N ASP A 3 -19.60 -6.79 1.34
CA ASP A 3 -18.88 -6.94 2.60
C ASP A 3 -17.51 -6.26 2.49
N ASN A 4 -17.38 -5.09 3.13
CA ASN A 4 -16.14 -4.31 3.12
C ASN A 4 -14.97 -5.08 3.74
N LYS A 5 -15.25 -6.00 4.67
CA LYS A 5 -14.25 -6.88 5.27
C LYS A 5 -13.71 -7.88 4.26
N ASP A 6 -14.56 -8.47 3.44
CA ASP A 6 -14.13 -9.37 2.36
C ASP A 6 -13.26 -8.64 1.33
N ASN A 7 -13.65 -7.42 0.96
CA ASN A 7 -12.87 -6.57 0.07
C ASN A 7 -11.51 -6.20 0.69
N PHE A 8 -11.49 -5.86 1.98
CA PHE A 8 -10.25 -5.60 2.70
C PHE A 8 -9.33 -6.82 2.74
N LEU A 9 -9.85 -8.02 3.00
CA LEU A 9 -9.04 -9.24 3.00
C LEU A 9 -8.43 -9.53 1.62
N LYS A 10 -9.18 -9.31 0.54
CA LYS A 10 -8.67 -9.42 -0.84
C LYS A 10 -7.59 -8.38 -1.11
N PHE A 11 -7.82 -7.12 -0.74
CA PHE A 11 -6.83 -6.04 -0.81
C PHE A 11 -5.53 -6.45 -0.09
N ILE A 12 -5.61 -6.92 1.16
CA ILE A 12 -4.45 -7.36 1.95
C ILE A 12 -3.69 -8.49 1.25
N SER A 13 -4.41 -9.45 0.66
CA SER A 13 -3.79 -10.59 -0.03
C SER A 13 -2.94 -10.16 -1.23
N GLU A 14 -3.36 -9.12 -1.96
CA GLU A 14 -2.62 -8.61 -3.12
C GLU A 14 -1.47 -7.69 -2.72
N VAL A 15 -1.69 -6.74 -1.79
CA VAL A 15 -0.63 -5.78 -1.40
C VAL A 15 0.53 -6.45 -0.66
N LYS A 16 0.29 -7.57 0.02
CA LYS A 16 1.34 -8.37 0.69
C LYS A 16 2.34 -9.00 -0.29
N LEU A 17 2.00 -9.08 -1.58
CA LEU A 17 2.94 -9.54 -2.62
C LEU A 17 4.02 -8.50 -2.92
N PHE A 18 3.82 -7.24 -2.52
CA PHE A 18 4.79 -6.18 -2.73
C PHE A 18 5.83 -6.17 -1.61
N ASN A 19 7.03 -6.71 -1.88
CA ASN A 19 8.14 -6.65 -0.94
C ASN A 19 8.48 -5.22 -0.49
N ASP A 20 8.28 -4.26 -1.39
CA ASP A 20 8.50 -2.83 -1.15
C ASP A 20 7.51 -2.22 -0.14
N SER A 21 6.45 -2.93 0.24
CA SER A 21 5.45 -2.49 1.22
C SER A 21 5.42 -3.32 2.50
N ARG A 22 6.38 -4.24 2.69
CA ARG A 22 6.43 -5.17 3.84
C ARG A 22 6.45 -4.50 5.23
N ASN A 23 6.88 -3.24 5.28
CA ASN A 23 6.97 -2.44 6.50
C ASN A 23 5.79 -1.47 6.67
N ALA A 24 4.81 -1.53 5.78
CA ALA A 24 3.56 -0.80 5.90
C ALA A 24 2.55 -1.62 6.70
N LYS A 25 1.68 -0.92 7.43
CA LYS A 25 0.51 -1.49 8.08
C LYS A 25 -0.73 -0.98 7.37
N TYR A 26 -1.77 -1.80 7.40
CA TYR A 26 -3.03 -1.56 6.72
C TYR A 26 -4.15 -1.91 7.69
N GLU A 27 -4.99 -0.93 8.01
CA GLU A 27 -6.05 -1.07 9.01
C GLU A 27 -7.33 -0.47 8.43
N MET A 28 -8.47 -1.14 8.64
CA MET A 28 -9.76 -0.52 8.37
C MET A 28 -10.05 0.52 9.45
N LEU A 29 -10.60 1.67 9.06
CA LEU A 29 -10.99 2.71 10.02
C LEU A 29 -12.03 2.20 11.03
N ASP A 30 -13.01 1.43 10.53
CA ASP A 30 -13.98 0.68 11.31
C ASP A 30 -14.47 -0.54 10.50
N GLU A 31 -15.19 -1.46 11.13
CA GLU A 31 -15.64 -2.73 10.52
C GLU A 31 -16.63 -2.59 9.36
N ASN A 32 -17.32 -1.45 9.26
CA ASN A 32 -18.31 -1.17 8.21
C ASN A 32 -17.79 -0.16 7.17
N SER A 33 -16.64 0.46 7.40
CA SER A 33 -16.03 1.45 6.52
C SER A 33 -15.35 0.80 5.33
N ASN A 34 -15.31 1.52 4.21
CA ASN A 34 -14.46 1.16 3.08
C ASN A 34 -13.10 1.89 3.12
N ILE A 35 -12.77 2.54 4.23
CA ILE A 35 -11.53 3.30 4.38
C ILE A 35 -10.43 2.40 4.97
N VAL A 36 -9.29 2.36 4.28
CA VAL A 36 -8.06 1.72 4.73
C VAL A 36 -7.03 2.79 5.07
N ILE A 37 -6.54 2.77 6.30
CA ILE A 37 -5.42 3.59 6.77
C ILE A 37 -4.12 2.84 6.52
N ILE A 38 -3.20 3.49 5.82
CA ILE A 38 -1.85 2.98 5.53
C ILE A 38 -0.85 3.76 6.38
N THR A 39 -0.09 3.05 7.20
CA THR A 39 0.97 3.64 8.05
C THR A 39 2.30 2.92 7.85
N GLY A 40 3.40 3.47 8.38
CA GLY A 40 4.71 2.81 8.36
C GLY A 40 5.59 3.24 7.18
N LYS A 41 6.21 2.29 6.49
CA LYS A 41 7.20 2.58 5.44
C LYS A 41 6.95 1.77 4.16
N ILE A 42 7.01 2.44 3.03
CA ILE A 42 7.03 1.83 1.69
C ILE A 42 8.23 2.31 0.88
N ILE A 43 8.62 1.54 -0.12
CA ILE A 43 9.73 1.86 -1.04
C ILE A 43 9.16 2.18 -2.42
N GLY A 44 9.46 3.37 -2.95
CA GLY A 44 9.04 3.84 -4.26
C GLY A 44 7.62 4.42 -4.25
N GLU A 45 7.45 5.56 -4.92
CA GLU A 45 6.13 6.16 -5.16
C GLU A 45 5.26 5.25 -6.03
N ASP A 46 5.86 4.49 -6.95
CA ASP A 46 5.16 3.50 -7.78
C ASP A 46 4.50 2.39 -6.94
N THR A 47 5.09 2.05 -5.79
CA THR A 47 4.47 1.09 -4.85
C THR A 47 3.23 1.67 -4.21
N LEU A 48 3.24 2.97 -3.85
CA LEU A 48 2.06 3.64 -3.30
C LEU A 48 0.93 3.68 -4.33
N GLU A 49 1.24 4.01 -5.58
CA GLU A 49 0.26 4.03 -6.67
C GLU A 49 -0.37 2.66 -6.89
N LYS A 50 0.43 1.60 -6.97
CA LYS A 50 -0.08 0.22 -7.08
C LYS A 50 -1.00 -0.16 -5.93
N ILE A 51 -0.67 0.26 -4.69
CA ILE A 51 -1.53 0.02 -3.53
C ILE A 51 -2.87 0.77 -3.68
N ARG A 52 -2.85 2.03 -4.13
CA ARG A 52 -4.06 2.81 -4.39
C ARG A 52 -4.94 2.19 -5.46
N ASP A 53 -4.34 1.69 -6.54
CA ASP A 53 -5.05 1.02 -7.62
C ASP A 53 -5.75 -0.26 -7.15
N ILE A 54 -5.08 -1.06 -6.31
CA ILE A 54 -5.69 -2.23 -5.67
C ILE A 54 -6.83 -1.79 -4.73
N GLY A 55 -6.65 -0.70 -3.98
CA GLY A 55 -7.72 -0.11 -3.17
C GLY A 55 -8.95 0.19 -4.01
N ASN A 56 -8.78 0.92 -5.11
CA ASN A 56 -9.85 1.27 -6.05
C ASN A 56 -10.54 0.03 -6.66
N LYS A 57 -9.77 -0.99 -7.04
CA LYS A 57 -10.29 -2.27 -7.56
C LYS A 57 -11.25 -2.96 -6.58
N TYR A 58 -11.04 -2.79 -5.28
CA TYR A 58 -11.90 -3.34 -4.23
C TYR A 58 -12.84 -2.30 -3.60
N GLU A 59 -13.01 -1.14 -4.24
CA GLU A 59 -13.87 -0.03 -3.77
C GLU A 59 -13.48 0.50 -2.38
N LEU A 60 -12.19 0.39 -2.03
CA LEU A 60 -11.62 0.88 -0.79
C LEU A 60 -10.94 2.23 -1.00
N ILE A 61 -11.22 3.17 -0.09
CA ILE A 61 -10.55 4.47 -0.03
C ILE A 61 -9.28 4.31 0.79
N THR A 62 -8.13 4.57 0.17
CA THR A 62 -6.83 4.48 0.86
C THR A 62 -6.40 5.85 1.36
N LEU A 63 -6.20 5.97 2.67
CA LEU A 63 -5.65 7.15 3.32
C LEU A 63 -4.27 6.81 3.90
N THR A 64 -3.39 7.79 3.95
CA THR A 64 -2.05 7.64 4.50
C THR A 64 -1.95 8.42 5.79
N ASP A 65 -1.52 7.77 6.88
CA ASP A 65 -1.25 8.40 8.16
C ASP A 65 0.17 8.04 8.62
N GLY A 66 1.02 9.04 8.83
CA GLY A 66 2.43 8.83 9.18
C GLY A 66 3.22 7.94 8.20
N LEU A 67 2.79 7.84 6.94
CA LEU A 67 3.45 6.99 5.93
C LEU A 67 4.73 7.65 5.41
N SER A 68 5.84 6.91 5.46
CA SER A 68 7.10 7.30 4.82
C SER A 68 7.29 6.57 3.50
N VAL A 69 7.50 7.32 2.41
CA VAL A 69 7.86 6.78 1.09
C VAL A 69 9.36 6.95 0.88
N MET A 70 10.08 5.84 0.80
CA MET A 70 11.54 5.81 0.62
C MET A 70 11.88 5.65 -0.85
N TYR A 71 12.78 6.48 -1.39
CA TYR A 71 13.27 6.28 -2.75
C TYR A 71 14.18 5.05 -2.82
N ARG A 72 14.03 4.24 -3.88
CA ARG A 72 14.99 3.17 -4.17
C ARG A 72 16.34 3.83 -4.40
N ASN A 73 17.33 3.52 -3.58
CA ASN A 73 18.67 4.04 -3.80
C ASN A 73 19.16 3.47 -5.14
N PRO A 74 19.38 4.29 -6.19
CA PRO A 74 20.09 3.79 -7.36
C PRO A 74 21.49 3.48 -6.84
N GLY A 75 21.83 2.19 -6.72
CA GLY A 75 23.19 1.79 -6.37
C GLY A 75 24.18 2.56 -7.24
N PRO A 76 25.39 2.85 -6.76
CA PRO A 76 26.28 3.77 -7.45
C PRO A 76 26.53 3.29 -8.88
N SER A 77 26.09 4.06 -9.86
CA SER A 77 26.35 3.85 -11.27
C SER A 77 27.76 4.29 -11.59
N PHE A 78 28.75 3.50 -11.17
CA PHE A 78 30.12 3.66 -11.65
C PHE A 78 30.23 3.02 -13.03
N THR A 79 30.07 3.83 -14.08
CA THR A 79 30.61 3.48 -15.41
C THR A 79 32.07 3.93 -15.42
N ILE A 80 32.99 3.01 -15.19
CA ILE A 80 34.42 3.25 -15.49
C ILE A 80 34.53 3.24 -17.02
N LYS A 81 34.87 4.40 -17.60
CA LYS A 81 35.28 4.52 -19.01
C LYS A 81 36.76 4.25 -19.15
#